data_AF-A0A2E1NLI7-F1
#
_entry.id   AF-A0A2E1NLI7-F1
#
_cell.length_a   1.000
_cell.length_b   1.000
_cell.length_c   1.000
_cell.angle_alpha   90.00
_cell.angle_beta   90.00
_cell.angle_gamma   90.00
#
_symmetry.space_group_name_H-M   'P 1'
#
loop_
_entity.id
_entity.type
_entity.pdbx_description
1 polymer ?
#
loop_
_entity_poly.entity_id
_entity_poly.type
_entity_poly.pdbx_seq_one_letter_code
_entity_poly.pdbx_strand_id
1 'polypeptide(L)' 'MRLNALRLRHRALDEQIADLQARPWSNQLLIQRLKKEKLYLKDVIERMKDDLIPDLDA' A
#
# COMPACT_ATOMS: atom_id res chain seq x y z
N MET A 1 6.70 10.06 12.86
CA MET A 1 7.70 9.13 12.26
C MET A 1 7.26 8.75 10.85
N ARG A 2 8.19 8.79 9.87
CA ARG A 2 7.93 8.61 8.44
C ARG A 2 7.28 7.25 8.09
N LEU A 3 7.67 6.18 8.78
CA LEU A 3 7.09 4.83 8.63
C LEU A 3 5.59 4.78 8.96
N ASN A 4 5.15 5.47 10.01
CA ASN A 4 3.73 5.51 10.38
C ASN A 4 2.89 6.24 9.32
N ALA A 5 3.42 7.30 8.70
CA ALA A 5 2.74 8.00 7.62
C ALA A 5 2.58 7.11 6.38
N LEU A 6 3.61 6.33 6.02
CA LEU A 6 3.53 5.36 4.92
C LEU A 6 2.51 4.25 5.20
N ARG A 7 2.50 3.70 6.42
CA ARG A 7 1.51 2.69 6.86
C ARG A 7 0.08 3.23 6.80
N LEU A 8 -0.14 4.47 7.24
CA LEU A 8 -1.44 5.12 7.19
C LEU A 8 -1.90 5.30 5.73
N ARG A 9 -1.01 5.77 4.85
CA ARG A 9 -1.32 5.91 3.42
C ARG A 9 -1.62 4.57 2.76
N HIS A 10 -0.86 3.53 3.07
CA HIS A 10 -1.10 2.17 2.57
C HIS A 10 -2.48 1.66 3.01
N ARG A 11 -2.87 1.88 4.27
CA ARG A 11 -4.21 1.52 4.77
C ARG A 11 -5.32 2.31 4.09
N ALA A 12 -5.13 3.61 3.88
CA ALA A 12 -6.09 4.45 3.18
C ALA A 12 -6.31 4.00 1.72
N LEU A 13 -5.25 3.57 1.03
CA LEU A 13 -5.39 2.97 -0.30
C LEU A 13 -6.19 1.68 -0.28
N ASP A 14 -6.01 0.85 0.76
CA ASP A 14 -6.76 -0.39 0.90
C ASP A 14 -8.26 -0.14 1.09
N GLU A 15 -8.61 0.81 1.96
CA GLU A 15 -9.99 1.22 2.20
C GLU A 15 -10.63 1.81 0.93
N GLN A 16 -9.91 2.63 0.17
CA GLN A 16 -10.38 3.15 -1.12
C GLN A 16 -10.59 2.05 -2.17
N ILE A 17 -9.68 1.07 -2.25
CA ILE A 17 -9.83 -0.07 -3.17
C ILE A 17 -11.08 -0.87 -2.80
N ALA A 18 -11.29 -1.16 -1.51
CA ALA A 18 -12.45 -1.91 -1.04
C ALA A 18 -13.77 -1.18 -1.35
N ASP A 19 -13.84 0.13 -1.10
CA ASP A 19 -15.01 0.95 -1.43
C ASP A 19 -15.29 0.98 -2.93
N LEU A 20 -14.25 1.13 -3.76
CA LEU A 20 -14.41 1.07 -5.21
C LEU A 20 -14.89 -0.30 -5.67
N GLN A 21 -14.35 -1.40 -5.13
CA GLN A 21 -14.74 -2.75 -5.51
C GLN A 21 -16.17 -3.11 -5.09
N ALA A 22 -16.71 -2.47 -4.05
CA ALA A 22 -18.10 -2.67 -3.63
C ALA A 22 -19.12 -2.06 -4.61
N ARG A 23 -18.69 -1.19 -5.53
CA ARG A 23 -19.57 -0.49 -6.48
C ARG A 23 -19.81 -1.33 -7.75
N PRO A 24 -21.06 -1.47 -8.24
CA PRO A 24 -21.39 -2.29 -9.43
C PRO A 24 -20.69 -1.87 -10.73
N TRP A 25 -20.40 -0.57 -10.89
CA TRP A 25 -19.74 0.00 -12.08
C TRP A 25 -18.37 0.57 -11.75
N SER A 26 -17.62 -0.16 -10.93
CA SER A 26 -16.29 0.27 -10.50
C SER A 26 -15.32 0.40 -11.67
N ASN A 27 -14.51 1.46 -11.66
CA ASN A 27 -13.50 1.68 -12.68
C ASN A 27 -12.31 0.75 -12.43
N GLN A 28 -12.25 -0.35 -13.18
CA GLN A 28 -11.23 -1.38 -13.00
C GLN A 28 -9.80 -0.87 -13.26
N LEU A 29 -9.63 0.10 -14.18
CA LEU A 29 -8.33 0.72 -14.44
C LEU A 29 -7.86 1.56 -13.24
N LEU A 30 -8.78 2.28 -12.60
CA LEU A 30 -8.49 3.01 -11.36
C LEU A 30 -8.09 2.05 -10.24
N ILE A 31 -8.85 0.95 -10.04
CA ILE A 31 -8.53 -0.08 -9.05
C ILE A 31 -7.14 -0.67 -9.29
N GLN A 32 -6.78 -0.97 -10.54
CA GLN A 32 -5.44 -1.47 -10.89
C GLN A 32 -4.33 -0.48 -10.55
N ARG A 33 -4.52 0.82 -10.82
CA ARG A 33 -3.56 1.87 -10.46
C ARG A 33 -3.37 1.97 -8.96
N LEU A 34 -4.46 1.97 -8.19
CA LEU A 34 -4.41 2.03 -6.72
C LEU A 34 -3.72 0.79 -6.13
N LYS A 35 -3.98 -0.40 -6.68
CA LYS A 35 -3.28 -1.62 -6.27
C LYS A 35 -1.78 -1.54 -6.54
N LYS A 36 -1.36 -0.98 -7.68
CA LYS A 36 0.06 -0.76 -8.00
C LYS A 36 0.71 0.22 -7.03
N GLU A 37 0.03 1.31 -6.69
CA GLU A 37 0.52 2.27 -5.69
C GLU A 37 0.61 1.65 -4.29
N LYS A 38 -0.38 0.83 -3.91
CA LYS A 38 -0.39 0.08 -2.65
C LYS A 38 0.81 -0.87 -2.58
N LEU A 39 1.11 -1.60 -3.66
CA LEU A 39 2.28 -2.49 -3.73
C LEU A 39 3.59 -1.70 -3.54
N TYR A 40 3.74 -0.58 -4.25
CA TYR A 40 4.92 0.28 -4.07
C TYR A 40 5.09 0.76 -2.63
N LEU A 41 4.01 1.19 -1.95
CA LEU A 41 4.08 1.59 -0.55
C LEU A 41 4.46 0.43 0.36
N LYS A 42 3.97 -0.79 0.08
CA LYS A 42 4.37 -1.99 0.82
C LYS A 42 5.87 -2.22 0.69
N ASP A 43 6.41 -2.22 -0.52
CA ASP A 43 7.84 -2.44 -0.79
C ASP A 43 8.71 -1.39 -0.09
N VAL A 44 8.28 -0.11 -0.09
CA VAL A 44 8.99 0.97 0.62
C VAL A 44 8.92 0.79 2.13
N ILE A 45 7.79 0.34 2.67
CA ILE A 45 7.63 0.06 4.11
C ILE A 45 8.52 -1.10 4.53
N GLU A 46 8.63 -2.15 3.71
CA GLU A 46 9.50 -3.31 3.95
C GLU A 46 10.95 -2.87 3.95
N ARG A 47 11.44 -2.21 2.89
CA ARG A 47 12.82 -1.67 2.86
C ARG A 47 13.15 -0.76 4.04
N MET A 48 12.22 0.12 4.44
CA MET A 48 12.43 0.99 5.60
C MET A 48 12.41 0.24 6.94
N LYS A 49 11.75 -0.91 7.03
CA LYS A 49 11.83 -1.78 8.21
C LYS A 49 13.16 -2.52 8.22
N ASP A 50 13.63 -2.98 7.07
CA ASP A 50 14.90 -3.69 6.92
C ASP A 50 16.09 -2.76 7.22
N ASP A 51 16.02 -1.48 6.80
CA ASP A 51 17.00 -0.46 7.18
C ASP A 51 17.02 -0.20 8.71
N LEU A 52 15.91 -0.47 9.41
CA LEU A 52 15.77 -0.26 10.86
C LEU A 52 16.11 -1.51 11.68
N ILE A 53 16.01 -2.69 11.07
CA ILE A 53 16.34 -4.01 11.65
C ILE A 53 17.25 -4.67 10.59
N PRO A 54 18.59 -4.52 10.70
CA PRO A 54 19.52 -4.87 9.63
C PRO A 54 19.71 -6.38 9.43
N ASP A 55 18.71 -7.18 9.75
CA ASP A 55 18.78 -8.63 9.64
C ASP A 55 17.37 -9.18 9.42
N LEU A 56 17.17 -9.83 8.26
CA LEU A 56 16.16 -10.85 7.90
C LEU A 56 15.76 -10.71 6.42
N ASP A 57 16.63 -11.21 5.53
CA ASP A 57 16.31 -12.29 4.57
C ASP A 57 17.34 -12.33 3.42
N ALA A 58 18.25 -13.31 3.50
CA ALA A 58 19.06 -13.87 2.42
C ALA A 58 18.43 -15.18 1.93
#